data_AF-A0A926MD28-F1
#
_entry.id   AF-A0A926MD28-F1
#
_cell.length_a   1.000
_cell.length_b   1.000
_cell.length_c   1.000
_cell.angle_alpha   90.00
_cell.angle_beta   90.00
_cell.angle_gamma   90.00
#
_symmetry.space_group_name_H-M   'P 1'
#
loop_
_entity.id
_entity.type
_entity.pdbx_description
1 polymer ?
#
loop_
_entity_poly.entity_id
_entity_poly.type
_entity_poly.pdbx_seq_one_letter_code
_entity_poly.pdbx_strand_id
1 'polypeptide(L)' 'MKLLSIVFSFRNEEGNIEPLVKRISDTMQKIENWKYELIFVNDDSTDSSEKILINL' A
#
# COMPACT_ATOMS: atom_id res chain seq x y z
N MET A 1 -19.37 3.31 -9.74
CA MET A 1 -18.24 2.57 -9.13
C MET A 1 -18.15 2.96 -7.67
N LYS A 2 -18.00 2.00 -6.75
CA LYS A 2 -17.75 2.27 -5.33
C LYS A 2 -16.24 2.45 -5.10
N LEU A 3 -15.86 3.17 -4.04
CA LEU A 3 -14.47 3.32 -3.61
C LEU A 3 -14.20 2.38 -2.44
N LEU A 4 -13.10 1.62 -2.51
CA LEU A 4 -12.57 0.82 -1.42
C LEU A 4 -11.28 1.49 -0.91
N SER A 5 -11.30 1.97 0.34
CA SER A 5 -10.12 2.49 1.03
C SER A 5 -9.45 1.37 1.81
N ILE A 6 -8.20 1.04 1.48
CA ILE A 6 -7.43 0.00 2.15
C ILE A 6 -6.34 0.70 2.98
N VAL A 7 -6.47 0.65 4.30
CA VAL A 7 -5.63 1.40 5.23
C VAL A 7 -4.62 0.46 5.89
N PHE A 8 -3.35 0.85 5.87
CA PHE A 8 -2.23 0.15 6.48
C PHE A 8 -1.50 1.06 7.47
N SER A 9 -1.38 0.64 8.72
CA SER A 9 -0.29 1.12 9.58
C SER A 9 0.95 0.29 9.31
N PHE A 10 2.12 0.92 9.20
CA PHE A 10 3.38 0.20 9.02
C PHE A 10 4.48 0.77 9.91
N ARG A 11 5.39 -0.11 10.36
CA ARG A 11 6.60 0.26 11.08
C ARG A 11 7.73 -0.69 10.70
N ASN A 12 8.79 -0.15 10.11
CA ASN A 12 9.99 -0.89 9.72
C ASN A 12 9.73 -2.11 8.79
N GLU A 13 9.08 -1.86 7.65
CA GLU A 13 8.57 -2.85 6.70
C GLU A 13 9.25 -2.76 5.30
N GLU A 14 10.53 -2.37 5.23
CA GLU A 14 11.26 -2.15 3.96
C GLU A 14 11.08 -3.28 2.94
N GLY A 15 11.18 -4.54 3.38
CA GLY A 15 11.08 -5.72 2.52
C GLY A 15 9.65 -6.07 2.09
N ASN A 16 8.63 -5.47 2.71
CA ASN A 16 7.23 -5.85 2.55
C ASN A 16 6.41 -4.82 1.77
N ILE A 17 6.80 -3.54 1.78
CA ILE A 17 6.02 -2.46 1.14
C ILE A 17 5.83 -2.70 -0.36
N GLU A 18 6.90 -2.96 -1.12
CA GLU A 18 6.81 -3.16 -2.57
C GLU A 18 6.01 -4.43 -2.95
N PRO A 19 6.28 -5.61 -2.37
CA PRO A 19 5.46 -6.80 -2.62
C PRO A 19 3.98 -6.62 -2.24
N LEU A 20 3.69 -5.90 -1.16
CA LEU A 20 2.33 -5.61 -0.71
C LEU A 20 1.58 -4.77 -1.75
N VAL A 21 2.13 -3.61 -2.13
CA VAL A 21 1.54 -2.70 -3.12
C VAL A 21 1.31 -3.42 -4.44
N LYS A 22 2.31 -4.18 -4.92
CA LYS A 22 2.20 -4.94 -6.17
C LYS A 22 1.07 -5.96 -6.13
N ARG A 23 1.03 -6.81 -5.09
CA ARG A 23 0.04 -7.90 -4.99
C ARG A 23 -1.39 -7.38 -4.84
N ILE A 24 -1.59 -6.29 -4.08
CA ILE A 24 -2.90 -5.65 -3.95
C ILE A 24 -3.31 -5.05 -5.29
N SER A 25 -2.44 -4.30 -5.95
CA SER A 25 -2.72 -3.67 -7.24
C SER A 25 -3.08 -4.71 -8.30
N ASP A 26 -2.29 -5.78 -8.42
CA ASP A 26 -2.54 -6.92 -9.33
C ASP A 26 -3.88 -7.62 -9.04
N THR A 27 -4.32 -7.63 -7.77
CA THR A 27 -5.61 -8.22 -7.37
C THR A 27 -6.76 -7.27 -7.70
N MET A 28 -6.64 -6.00 -7.35
CA MET A 28 -7.68 -5.00 -7.55
C MET A 28 -7.96 -4.72 -9.02
N GLN A 29 -6.95 -4.82 -9.90
CA GLN A 29 -7.12 -4.71 -11.35
C GLN A 29 -8.09 -5.75 -11.94
N LYS A 30 -8.28 -6.89 -11.27
CA LYS A 30 -9.18 -7.97 -11.73
C LYS A 30 -10.62 -7.78 -11.26
N ILE A 31 -10.88 -6.81 -10.39
CA ILE A 31 -12.19 -6.58 -9.78
C ILE A 31 -12.89 -5.44 -10.53
N GLU A 32 -13.92 -5.78 -11.30
CA GLU A 32 -14.70 -4.79 -12.05
C GLU A 32 -15.57 -3.92 -11.14
N ASN A 33 -15.90 -2.71 -11.61
CA ASN A 33 -16.80 -1.75 -10.96
C ASN A 33 -16.35 -1.18 -9.59
N TRP A 34 -15.09 -1.39 -9.22
CA TRP A 34 -14.47 -0.81 -8.03
C TRP A 34 -13.34 0.17 -8.37
N LYS A 35 -13.28 1.27 -7.63
CA LYS A 35 -12.07 2.08 -7.46
C LYS A 35 -11.44 1.69 -6.13
N TYR A 36 -10.13 1.87 -6.01
CA TYR A 36 -9.43 1.63 -4.76
C TYR A 36 -8.36 2.67 -4.52
N GLU A 37 -8.03 2.85 -3.24
CA GLU A 37 -6.90 3.62 -2.77
C GLU A 37 -6.18 2.84 -1.68
N LEU A 38 -4.86 3.02 -1.62
CA LEU A 38 -4.01 2.43 -0.58
C LEU A 38 -3.54 3.59 0.30
N ILE A 39 -3.93 3.58 1.56
CA ILE A 39 -3.59 4.62 2.53
C ILE A 39 -2.57 4.03 3.50
N PHE A 40 -1.39 4.62 3.53
CA PHE A 40 -0.30 4.20 4.42
C PHE A 40 -0.10 5.21 5.53
N VAL A 41 -0.07 4.72 6.77
CA VAL A 41 0.18 5.48 7.98
C VAL A 41 1.52 5.01 8.54
N ASN A 42 2.55 5.86 8.44
CA ASN A 42 3.87 5.57 9.01
C ASN A 42 3.80 5.69 10.54
N ASP A 43 3.96 4.57 11.26
CA ASP A 43 4.00 4.52 12.72
C ASP A 43 5.45 4.66 13.22
N ASP A 44 6.05 5.82 12.93
CA ASP A 44 7.40 6.20 13.35
C ASP A 44 8.48 5.18 12.94
N SER A 45 8.49 4.79 11.65
CA SER A 45 9.55 3.94 11.10
C SER A 45 10.91 4.64 11.19
N THR A 46 11.92 3.87 11.61
CA THR A 46 13.31 4.33 11.76
C THR A 46 14.22 3.86 10.63
N ASP A 47 13.65 3.17 9.64
CA ASP A 47 14.34 2.62 8.48
C ASP A 47 13.86 3.28 7.17
N SER A 48 14.21 2.72 6.03
CA SER A 48 13.92 3.27 4.70
C SER A 48 12.49 3.00 4.23
N SER A 49 11.60 2.45 5.06
CA SER A 49 10.24 2.08 4.67
C SER A 49 9.47 3.23 4.00
N GLU A 50 9.46 4.41 4.63
CA GLU A 50 8.79 5.59 4.09
C GLU A 50 9.41 6.03 2.76
N LYS A 51 10.75 6.00 2.66
CA LYS A 51 11.45 6.35 1.43
C LYS A 51 11.14 5.37 0.30
N ILE A 52 11.04 4.07 0.59
CA ILE A 52 10.64 3.06 -0.39
C ILE A 52 9.22 3.36 -0.88
N LEU A 53 8.28 3.61 0.04
CA LEU A 53 6.89 3.91 -0.30
C LEU A 53 6.75 5.15 -1.20
N ILE A 54 7.48 6.24 -0.92
CA ILE A 54 7.42 7.49 -1.72
C ILE A 54 7.98 7.31 -3.14
N ASN A 55 8.86 6.33 -3.36
CA ASN A 55 9.51 6.09 -4.65
C ASN A 55 8.83 4.99 -5.50
N LEU A 56 7.74 4.38 -5.02
CA LEU A 56 6.92 3.43 -5.78
C LEU A 56 5.97 4.16 -6.75
#